data_AF-A0A2G6GSV8-F1
#
_entry.id   AF-A0A2G6GSV8-F1
#
_cell.length_a   1.000
_cell.length_b   1.000
_cell.length_c   1.000
_cell.angle_alpha   90.00
_cell.angle_beta   90.00
_cell.angle_gamma   90.00
#
_symmetry.space_group_name_H-M   'P 1'
#
loop_
_entity.id
_entity.type
_entity.pdbx_description
1 polymer ?
#
loop_
_entity_poly.entity_id
_entity_poly.type
_entity_poly.pdbx_seq_one_letter_code
_entity_poly.pdbx_strand_id
1 'polypeptide(L)' 'MKEKLEDKSKLARQHKISILLNDLELEALNKYCKKYKITNRSKLIREKLFTAVVKKFEDDYPSLFDFENNKP' A
#
# COMPACT_ATOMS: atom_id res chain seq x y z
N MET A 1 -0.57 1.94 -32.51
CA MET A 1 -0.46 1.96 -31.03
C MET A 1 -1.15 0.73 -30.43
N LYS A 2 -0.51 -0.43 -30.49
CA LYS A 2 -0.91 -1.64 -29.75
C LYS A 2 0.30 -2.11 -28.93
N GLU A 3 0.89 -1.18 -28.19
CA GLU A 3 2.02 -1.51 -27.36
C GLU A 3 1.50 -2.12 -26.06
N LYS A 4 1.76 -3.42 -25.93
CA LYS A 4 1.64 -4.27 -24.74
C LYS A 4 0.29 -4.20 -24.02
N LEU A 5 -0.63 -5.09 -24.44
CA LEU A 5 -1.46 -5.75 -23.43
C LEU A 5 -0.49 -6.50 -22.52
N GLU A 6 -0.04 -5.86 -21.44
CA GLU A 6 0.47 -6.60 -20.30
C GLU A 6 -0.56 -7.67 -19.98
N ASP A 7 -0.08 -8.90 -19.88
CA ASP A 7 -0.89 -10.09 -19.64
C ASP A 7 -1.75 -9.81 -18.40
N LYS A 8 -3.04 -9.46 -18.58
CA LYS A 8 -3.93 -9.00 -17.50
C LYS A 8 -4.02 -10.01 -16.36
N SER A 9 -3.68 -11.26 -16.67
CA SER A 9 -3.46 -12.35 -15.73
C SER A 9 -2.49 -11.98 -14.59
N LYS A 10 -1.44 -11.20 -14.86
CA LYS A 10 -0.43 -10.77 -13.86
C LYS A 10 -0.93 -9.67 -12.92
N LEU A 11 -1.96 -8.91 -13.33
CA LEU A 11 -2.61 -7.89 -12.49
C LEU A 11 -3.72 -8.48 -11.62
N ALA A 12 -4.10 -9.75 -11.85
CA ALA A 12 -5.12 -10.43 -11.08
C ALA A 12 -4.61 -10.67 -9.65
N ARG A 13 -5.48 -10.41 -8.67
CA ARG A 13 -5.17 -10.61 -7.25
C ARG A 13 -5.38 -12.09 -6.91
N GLN A 14 -4.31 -12.89 -6.96
CA GLN A 14 -4.38 -14.34 -6.76
C GLN A 14 -4.02 -14.78 -5.33
N HIS A 15 -3.26 -13.96 -4.60
CA HIS A 15 -2.79 -14.31 -3.26
C HIS A 15 -3.71 -13.76 -2.17
N LYS A 16 -4.10 -14.62 -1.24
CA LYS A 16 -4.92 -14.26 -0.07
C LYS A 16 -4.01 -13.85 1.09
N ILE A 17 -4.35 -12.74 1.74
CA ILE A 17 -3.76 -12.29 3.00
C ILE A 17 -4.90 -12.20 4.02
N SER A 18 -4.66 -12.72 5.23
CA SER A 18 -5.59 -12.60 6.35
C SER A 18 -4.89 -11.85 7.48
N ILE A 19 -5.61 -10.92 8.12
CA ILE A 19 -5.13 -10.18 9.28
C ILE A 19 -6.13 -10.38 10.42
N LEU A 20 -5.62 -10.47 11.64
CA LEU A 20 -6.42 -10.49 12.85
C LEU A 20 -6.38 -9.09 13.45
N LEU A 21 -7.53 -8.62 13.90
CA LEU A 21 -7.71 -7.31 14.55
C LEU A 21 -8.37 -7.56 15.89
N ASN A 22 -8.03 -6.77 16.89
CA ASN A 22 -8.79 -6.74 18.14
C ASN A 22 -10.12 -6.00 17.95
N ASP A 23 -10.99 -6.07 18.96
CA ASP A 23 -12.33 -5.48 18.89
C ASP A 23 -12.30 -3.96 18.66
N LEU A 24 -11.36 -3.25 19.31
CA LEU A 24 -11.21 -1.79 19.19
C LEU A 24 -10.72 -1.39 17.80
N GLU A 25 -9.76 -2.12 17.24
CA GLU A 25 -9.22 -1.90 15.88
C GLU A 25 -10.30 -2.15 14.83
N LEU A 26 -11.07 -3.22 14.99
CA LEU A 26 -12.18 -3.54 14.09
C LEU A 26 -13.27 -2.47 14.16
N GLU A 27 -13.63 -2.01 15.36
CA GLU A 27 -14.61 -0.94 15.55
C GLU A 27 -14.13 0.37 14.90
N ALA A 28 -12.87 0.76 15.14
CA ALA A 28 -12.27 1.95 14.55
C ALA A 28 -12.27 1.88 13.01
N LEU A 29 -11.91 0.73 12.44
CA LEU A 29 -11.93 0.51 10.99
C LEU A 29 -13.35 0.61 10.43
N ASN A 30 -14.34 0.04 11.12
CA ASN A 30 -15.74 0.11 10.72
C ASN A 30 -16.26 1.56 10.77
N LYS A 31 -15.97 2.31 11.83
CA LYS A 31 -16.31 3.72 11.97
C LYS A 31 -15.71 4.56 10.85
N TYR A 32 -14.42 4.34 10.55
CA TYR A 32 -13.73 5.00 9.44
C TYR A 32 -14.43 4.70 8.10
N CYS A 33 -14.68 3.42 7.80
CA CYS A 33 -15.35 3.04 6.56
C CYS A 33 -16.75 3.66 6.44
N LYS A 34 -17.52 3.71 7.53
CA LYS A 34 -18.85 4.34 7.56
C LYS A 34 -18.77 5.85 7.32
N LYS A 35 -17.84 6.54 7.97
CA LYS A 35 -17.66 8.00 7.85
C LYS A 35 -17.33 8.42 6.41
N TYR A 36 -16.46 7.67 5.74
CA TYR A 36 -16.01 7.99 4.37
C TYR A 36 -16.73 7.20 3.27
N LYS A 37 -17.82 6.50 3.60
CA LYS A 37 -18.64 5.71 2.66
C LYS A 37 -17.82 4.70 1.85
N ILE A 38 -16.85 4.07 2.50
CA ILE A 38 -15.96 3.10 1.87
C ILE A 38 -16.68 1.77 1.75
N THR A 39 -16.94 1.35 0.51
CA THR A 39 -17.62 0.10 0.20
C THR A 39 -16.67 -1.10 0.16
N ASN A 40 -15.41 -0.89 -0.27
CA ASN A 40 -14.43 -1.95 -0.43
C ASN A 40 -13.30 -1.83 0.60
N ARG A 41 -13.40 -2.59 1.70
CA ARG A 41 -12.41 -2.62 2.78
C ARG A 41 -11.06 -3.16 2.31
N SER A 42 -11.04 -4.22 1.49
CA SER A 42 -9.81 -4.81 0.97
C SER A 42 -9.03 -3.82 0.10
N LYS A 43 -9.73 -2.97 -0.67
CA LYS A 43 -9.12 -1.89 -1.44
C LYS A 43 -8.46 -0.87 -0.51
N LEU A 44 -9.19 -0.39 0.50
CA LEU A 44 -8.66 0.57 1.48
C LEU A 44 -7.40 0.02 2.17
N ILE A 45 -7.47 -1.18 2.72
CA ILE A 45 -6.34 -1.80 3.45
C ILE A 45 -5.13 -1.90 2.54
N ARG A 46 -5.32 -2.42 1.31
CA ARG A 46 -4.23 -2.57 0.35
C ARG A 46 -3.62 -1.22 -0.03
N GLU A 47 -4.43 -0.21 -0.34
CA GLU A 47 -3.93 1.12 -0.69
C GLU A 47 -3.12 1.73 0.45
N LYS A 48 -3.66 1.73 1.66
CA LYS A 48 -2.96 2.30 2.82
C LYS A 48 -1.68 1.55 3.16
N LEU A 49 -1.71 0.21 3.12
CA LEU A 49 -0.53 -0.62 3.35
C LEU A 49 0.56 -0.33 2.32
N PHE A 50 0.24 -0.39 1.03
CA PHE A 50 1.25 -0.19 -0.01
C PHE A 50 1.73 1.26 -0.10
N THR A 51 0.90 2.25 0.19
CA THR A 51 1.37 3.64 0.32
C THR A 51 2.41 3.77 1.42
N ALA A 52 2.20 3.16 2.59
CA ALA A 52 3.17 3.19 3.68
C ALA A 52 4.47 2.43 3.33
N VAL A 53 4.34 1.26 2.69
CA VAL A 53 5.49 0.45 2.26
C VAL A 53 6.33 1.21 1.22
N VAL A 54 5.70 1.73 0.17
CA VAL A 54 6.40 2.48 -0.90
C VAL A 54 7.08 3.70 -0.32
N LYS A 55 6.39 4.48 0.50
CA LYS A 55 6.98 5.66 1.15
C LYS A 55 8.22 5.29 1.97
N LYS A 56 8.16 4.19 2.73
CA LYS A 56 9.32 3.72 3.48
C LYS A 56 10.49 3.33 2.57
N PHE A 57 10.22 2.64 1.45
CA PHE A 57 11.26 2.34 0.46
C PHE A 57 11.86 3.61 -0.17
N GLU A 58 11.06 4.64 -0.40
CA GLU A 58 11.53 5.94 -0.89
C GLU A 58 12.43 6.63 0.15
N ASP A 59 12.01 6.63 1.42
CA ASP A 59 12.76 7.22 2.53
C ASP A 59 14.10 6.46 2.79
N ASP A 60 14.09 5.13 2.62
CA ASP A 60 15.27 4.26 2.80
C ASP A 60 16.18 4.24 1.54
N TYR A 61 15.73 4.79 0.40
CA TYR A 61 16.54 4.83 -0.82
C TYR A 61 17.56 5.97 -0.70
N PRO A 62 18.88 5.68 -0.79
CA PRO A 62 19.90 6.71 -0.66
C PRO A 62 19.67 7.78 -1.73
N SER A 63 19.55 9.03 -1.29
CA SER A 63 19.42 10.15 -2.20
C SER A 63 20.73 10.28 -2.99
N LEU A 64 20.63 10.73 -4.25
CA LEU A 64 21.79 10.91 -5.13
C LEU A 64 22.88 11.80 -4.51
N PHE A 65 22.53 12.59 -3.48
CA PHE A 65 23.38 13.55 -2.78
C PHE A 65 23.80 13.12 -1.38
N ASP A 66 23.29 11.99 -0.84
CA ASP A 66 23.70 11.47 0.47
C ASP A 66 25.16 11.00 0.48
N PHE A 67 25.69 10.68 -0.70
CA PHE A 67 27.10 10.35 -0.91
C PHE A 67 28.02 11.58 -0.97
N GLU A 68 27.50 12.78 -1.23
CA GLU A 68 28.32 14.00 -1.29
C GLU A 68 28.56 14.62 0.10
N ASN A 69 27.64 14.41 1.06
CA ASN A 69 27.75 14.92 2.43
C ASN A 69 28.59 14.05 3.38
N ASN A 70 28.99 12.85 2.95
CA ASN A 70 29.93 11.98 3.67
C ASN A 70 31.31 11.97 2.99
N LYS A 71 31.84 13.14 2.66
CA LYS A 71 33.26 13.28 2.31
C LYS A 71 34.06 13.54 3.60
N PRO A 72 35.12 12.77 3.90
CA PRO A 72 35.93 12.95 5.10
C PRO A 72 36.60 14.32 5.15
#